data_AF-A0A2Z2N073-F1
#
_entry.id   AF-A0A2Z2N073-F1
#
_cell.length_a   1.000
_cell.length_b   1.000
_cell.length_c   1.000
_cell.angle_alpha   90.00
_cell.angle_beta   90.00
_cell.angle_gamma   90.00
#
_symmetry.space_group_name_H-M   'P 1'
#
loop_
_entity.id
_entity.type
_entity.pdbx_description
1 polymer ?
#
loop_
_entity_poly.entity_id
_entity_poly.type
_entity_poly.pdbx_seq_one_letter_code
_entity_poly.pdbx_strand_id
1 'polypeptide(L)'
;MNVKGAIMRIFPEIPEFGEVDFSQYSTPYVAVLMAFLESGKTGLREFEEFVEENGGTKADVGKFLISIFQYLLIRYRRYGDEKVEVPAFKVFLTLKGWLNENGFENDYRRLMHSFVGYLVDIAEKIAEKSDCELGPAYMKTAYLLTIEAEETFGEEYFSELKKKAREMLAKVYKNCGIDEAPPEKRERGC
;
A
#
# COMPACT_ATOMS: atom_id res chain seq x y z
N MET A 1 5.70 -13.19 20.57
CA MET A 1 5.17 -13.94 19.40
C MET A 1 5.77 -13.32 18.14
N ASN A 2 6.23 -14.11 17.18
CA ASN A 2 6.98 -13.60 16.02
C ASN A 2 6.06 -13.20 14.85
N VAL A 3 5.08 -12.33 15.11
CA VAL A 3 4.12 -11.87 14.09
C VAL A 3 4.83 -11.15 12.94
N LYS A 4 5.86 -10.36 13.26
CA LYS A 4 6.73 -9.72 12.28
C LYS A 4 7.35 -10.73 11.31
N GLY A 5 7.89 -11.84 11.82
CA GLY A 5 8.46 -12.88 10.98
C GLY A 5 7.45 -13.51 10.03
N ALA A 6 6.21 -13.74 10.48
CA ALA A 6 5.14 -14.21 9.62
C ALA A 6 4.78 -13.20 8.52
N ILE A 7 4.62 -11.92 8.87
CA ILE A 7 4.33 -10.85 7.89
C ILE A 7 5.44 -10.75 6.85
N MET A 8 6.71 -10.74 7.28
CA MET A 8 7.85 -10.70 6.36
C MET A 8 7.91 -11.93 5.43
N ARG A 9 7.43 -13.10 5.87
CA ARG A 9 7.30 -14.26 5.00
C ARG A 9 6.14 -14.17 4.02
N ILE A 10 5.06 -13.49 4.37
CA ILE A 10 3.92 -13.27 3.47
C ILE A 10 4.30 -12.25 2.39
N PHE A 11 5.09 -11.24 2.74
CA PHE A 11 5.53 -10.17 1.84
C PHE A 11 7.06 -10.10 1.71
N PRO A 12 7.71 -11.13 1.13
CA PRO A 12 9.16 -11.13 0.94
C PRO A 12 9.66 -9.96 0.06
N GLU A 13 8.80 -9.40 -0.78
CA GLU A 13 9.06 -8.25 -1.66
C GLU A 13 9.06 -6.89 -0.91
N ILE A 14 8.68 -6.88 0.36
CA ILE A 14 8.67 -5.69 1.23
C ILE A 14 9.67 -5.90 2.39
N PRO A 15 10.99 -5.90 2.11
CA PRO A 15 12.01 -6.11 3.14
C PRO A 15 11.97 -5.04 4.23
N GLU A 16 11.42 -3.85 3.94
CA GLU A 16 11.28 -2.73 4.87
C GLU A 16 10.39 -3.06 6.09
N PHE A 17 9.57 -4.13 6.02
CA PHE A 17 8.90 -4.67 7.21
C PHE A 17 9.87 -5.09 8.32
N GLY A 18 11.13 -5.38 7.97
CA GLY A 18 12.23 -5.62 8.89
C GLY A 18 12.51 -4.43 9.83
N GLU A 19 12.07 -3.23 9.51
CA GLU A 19 12.27 -2.02 10.32
C GLU A 19 11.02 -1.60 11.10
N VAL A 20 9.85 -2.05 10.65
CA VAL A 20 8.57 -1.76 11.29
C VAL A 20 8.48 -2.48 12.63
N ASP A 21 8.03 -1.74 13.65
CA ASP A 21 7.71 -2.30 14.95
C ASP A 21 6.24 -2.77 14.97
N PHE A 22 6.06 -4.08 15.16
CA PHE A 22 4.78 -4.77 15.25
C PHE A 22 4.41 -5.15 16.70
N SER A 23 5.10 -4.63 17.72
CA SER A 23 4.83 -4.97 19.13
C SER A 23 3.39 -4.65 19.57
N GLN A 24 2.77 -3.62 18.97
CA GLN A 24 1.39 -3.21 19.25
C GLN A 24 0.39 -3.73 18.22
N TYR A 25 0.84 -4.53 17.25
CA TYR A 25 -0.06 -5.09 16.24
C TYR A 25 -0.84 -6.26 16.85
N SER A 26 -2.11 -6.00 17.15
CA SER A 26 -3.07 -6.99 17.62
C SER A 26 -3.94 -7.44 16.47
N THR A 27 -4.05 -8.76 16.26
CA THR A 27 -4.78 -9.34 15.14
C THR A 27 -5.49 -10.62 15.57
N PRO A 28 -6.71 -10.90 15.08
CA PRO A 28 -7.36 -12.19 15.34
C PRO A 28 -6.66 -13.34 14.60
N TYR A 29 -5.75 -13.05 13.67
CA TYR A 29 -5.10 -14.04 12.79
C TYR A 29 -3.82 -14.64 13.36
N VAL A 30 -3.48 -14.39 14.64
CA VAL A 30 -2.19 -14.79 15.21
C VAL A 30 -1.91 -16.29 15.06
N ALA A 31 -2.89 -17.15 15.32
CA ALA A 31 -2.70 -18.61 15.22
C ALA A 31 -2.34 -19.03 13.79
N VAL A 32 -3.05 -18.51 12.79
CA VAL A 32 -2.81 -18.78 11.37
C VAL A 32 -1.44 -18.26 10.94
N LEU A 33 -1.05 -17.07 11.39
CA LEU A 33 0.26 -16.49 11.08
C LEU A 33 1.41 -17.31 11.64
N MET A 34 1.28 -17.83 12.87
CA MET A 34 2.32 -18.69 13.47
C MET A 34 2.41 -20.03 12.72
N ALA A 35 1.27 -20.65 12.41
CA ALA A 35 1.24 -21.90 11.66
C ALA A 35 1.83 -21.75 10.24
N PHE A 36 1.54 -20.63 9.56
CA PHE A 36 2.16 -20.32 8.28
C PHE A 36 3.68 -20.14 8.40
N LEU A 37 4.15 -19.42 9.42
CA LEU A 37 5.58 -19.24 9.67
C LEU A 37 6.30 -20.59 9.91
N GLU A 38 5.68 -21.50 10.66
CA GLU A 38 6.20 -22.85 10.94
C GLU A 38 6.18 -23.77 9.71
N SER A 39 5.24 -23.56 8.78
CA SER A 39 5.11 -24.37 7.56
C SER A 39 6.30 -24.26 6.62
N GLY A 40 7.12 -23.21 6.74
CA GLY A 40 8.23 -22.96 5.82
C GLY A 40 7.83 -22.32 4.49
N LYS A 41 6.53 -22.15 4.21
CA LYS A 41 5.99 -21.45 3.03
C LYS A 41 6.36 -19.95 3.01
N THR A 42 6.26 -19.29 1.85
CA THR A 42 6.60 -17.87 1.63
C THR A 42 5.80 -17.27 0.47
N GLY A 43 5.41 -16.00 0.62
CA GLY A 43 4.68 -15.23 -0.38
C GLY A 43 3.17 -15.24 -0.15
N LEU A 44 2.51 -14.20 -0.65
CA LEU A 44 1.07 -13.98 -0.48
C LEU A 44 0.22 -15.11 -1.07
N ARG A 45 0.58 -15.61 -2.26
CA ARG A 45 -0.13 -16.73 -2.89
C ARG A 45 -0.09 -18.00 -2.05
N GLU A 46 1.09 -18.36 -1.51
CA GLU A 46 1.20 -19.55 -0.65
C GLU A 46 0.46 -19.34 0.69
N PHE A 47 0.40 -18.10 1.18
CA PHE A 47 -0.40 -17.77 2.35
C PHE A 47 -1.90 -17.92 2.09
N GLU A 48 -2.40 -17.50 0.93
CA GLU A 48 -3.79 -17.71 0.52
C GLU A 48 -4.14 -19.19 0.48
N GLU A 49 -3.35 -19.99 -0.24
CA GLU A 49 -3.53 -21.45 -0.32
C GLU A 49 -3.53 -22.07 1.08
N PHE A 50 -2.60 -21.63 1.94
CA PHE A 50 -2.52 -22.10 3.32
C PHE A 50 -3.77 -21.74 4.14
N VAL A 51 -4.31 -20.53 4.00
CA VAL A 51 -5.54 -20.10 4.69
C VAL A 51 -6.73 -20.96 4.25
N GLU A 52 -6.86 -21.22 2.95
CA GLU A 52 -7.94 -22.05 2.41
C GLU A 52 -7.80 -23.52 2.84
N GLU A 53 -6.59 -24.10 2.83
CA GLU A 53 -6.29 -25.45 3.32
C GLU A 53 -6.65 -25.65 4.80
N ASN A 54 -6.63 -24.57 5.59
CA ASN A 54 -6.95 -24.58 7.01
C ASN A 54 -8.38 -24.10 7.32
N GLY A 55 -9.27 -24.10 6.32
CA GLY A 55 -10.70 -23.82 6.47
C GLY A 55 -11.06 -22.33 6.56
N GLY A 56 -10.11 -21.44 6.27
CA GLY A 56 -10.37 -20.02 6.07
C GLY A 56 -10.90 -19.70 4.67
N THR A 57 -11.14 -18.42 4.42
CA THR A 57 -11.65 -17.92 3.14
C THR A 57 -10.78 -16.80 2.58
N LYS A 58 -10.93 -16.51 1.28
CA LYS A 58 -10.33 -15.30 0.66
C LYS A 58 -10.68 -14.03 1.45
N ALA A 59 -11.90 -13.91 1.97
CA ALA A 59 -12.29 -12.77 2.77
C ALA A 59 -11.44 -12.62 4.05
N ASP A 60 -10.94 -13.72 4.63
CA ASP A 60 -10.07 -13.67 5.79
C ASP A 60 -8.66 -13.19 5.42
N VAL A 61 -8.15 -13.59 4.26
CA VAL A 61 -6.92 -13.01 3.67
C VAL A 61 -7.11 -11.51 3.45
N GLY A 62 -8.18 -11.10 2.76
CA GLY A 62 -8.46 -9.68 2.50
C GLY A 62 -8.52 -8.85 3.78
N LYS A 63 -9.25 -9.32 4.81
CA LYS A 63 -9.30 -8.65 6.13
C LYS A 63 -7.92 -8.57 6.79
N PHE A 64 -7.10 -9.61 6.69
CA PHE A 64 -5.74 -9.59 7.20
C PHE A 64 -4.89 -8.54 6.48
N LEU A 65 -4.89 -8.52 5.15
CA LEU A 65 -4.16 -7.52 4.35
C LEU A 65 -4.58 -6.09 4.71
N ILE A 66 -5.89 -5.84 4.83
CA ILE A 66 -6.45 -4.56 5.24
C ILE A 66 -5.98 -4.19 6.64
N SER A 67 -5.97 -5.13 7.57
CA SER A 67 -5.54 -4.88 8.95
C SER A 67 -4.06 -4.47 9.03
N ILE A 68 -3.19 -5.03 8.19
CA ILE A 68 -1.78 -4.60 8.09
C ILE A 68 -1.72 -3.18 7.59
N PHE A 69 -2.40 -2.87 6.49
CA PHE A 69 -2.39 -1.52 5.93
C PHE A 69 -2.88 -0.48 6.95
N GLN A 70 -3.98 -0.77 7.64
CA GLN A 70 -4.50 0.09 8.69
C GLN A 70 -3.51 0.27 9.84
N TYR A 71 -2.83 -0.80 10.26
CA TYR A 71 -1.80 -0.71 11.29
C TYR A 71 -0.67 0.24 10.87
N LEU A 72 -0.16 0.10 9.64
CA LEU A 72 0.90 0.96 9.10
C LEU A 72 0.44 2.42 9.03
N LEU A 73 -0.78 2.69 8.55
CA LEU A 73 -1.32 4.05 8.53
C LEU A 73 -1.51 4.65 9.92
N ILE A 74 -1.90 3.84 10.92
CA ILE A 74 -1.99 4.30 12.31
C ILE A 74 -0.60 4.67 12.83
N ARG A 75 0.41 3.84 12.55
CA ARG A 75 1.82 4.11 12.91
C ARG A 75 2.30 5.42 12.30
N TYR A 76 2.08 5.59 11.01
CA TYR A 76 2.42 6.81 10.28
C TYR A 76 1.74 8.04 10.89
N ARG A 77 0.40 8.01 10.99
CA ARG A 77 -0.40 9.18 11.37
C ARG A 77 -0.29 9.57 12.84
N ARG A 78 -0.29 8.58 13.74
CA ARG A 78 -0.35 8.85 15.19
C ARG A 78 1.03 8.99 15.82
N TYR A 79 2.03 8.30 15.29
CA TYR A 79 3.35 8.23 15.91
C TYR A 79 4.45 8.84 15.04
N GLY A 80 4.14 9.30 13.82
CA GLY A 80 5.14 9.86 12.91
C GLY A 80 6.21 8.84 12.52
N ASP A 81 5.86 7.55 12.53
CA ASP A 81 6.82 6.47 12.28
C ASP A 81 7.15 6.37 10.79
N GLU A 82 8.22 7.05 10.37
CA GLU A 82 8.62 7.13 8.97
C GLU A 82 8.99 5.76 8.36
N LYS A 83 9.37 4.78 9.20
CA LYS A 83 9.74 3.43 8.75
C LYS A 83 8.58 2.69 8.08
N VAL A 84 7.35 3.16 8.28
CA VAL A 84 6.17 2.56 7.67
C VAL A 84 5.78 3.21 6.34
N GLU A 85 6.45 4.29 5.90
CA GLU A 85 6.13 5.02 4.67
C GLU A 85 6.17 4.08 3.45
N VAL A 86 7.32 3.46 3.17
CA VAL A 86 7.48 2.52 2.05
C VAL A 86 6.59 1.27 2.21
N PRO A 87 6.57 0.58 3.38
CA PRO A 87 5.65 -0.53 3.60
C PRO A 87 4.18 -0.20 3.36
N ALA A 88 3.67 0.92 3.89
CA ALA A 88 2.27 1.31 3.73
C ALA A 88 1.92 1.51 2.26
N PHE A 89 2.80 2.16 1.50
CA PHE A 89 2.60 2.38 0.08
C PHE A 89 2.59 1.08 -0.71
N LYS A 90 3.59 0.20 -0.50
CA LYS A 90 3.68 -1.10 -1.18
C LYS A 90 2.49 -2.01 -0.83
N VAL A 91 2.11 -2.09 0.44
CA VAL A 91 0.94 -2.88 0.88
C VAL A 91 -0.36 -2.37 0.25
N PHE A 92 -0.53 -1.06 0.09
CA PHE A 92 -1.71 -0.53 -0.61
C PHE A 92 -1.77 -0.99 -2.06
N LEU A 93 -0.64 -1.00 -2.77
CA LEU A 93 -0.59 -1.49 -4.15
C LEU A 93 -0.90 -2.99 -4.22
N THR A 94 -0.37 -3.79 -3.29
CA THR A 94 -0.71 -5.21 -3.18
C THR A 94 -2.20 -5.39 -2.91
N LEU A 95 -2.78 -4.62 -1.98
CA LEU A 95 -4.23 -4.62 -1.70
C LEU A 95 -5.05 -4.26 -2.94
N LYS A 96 -4.64 -3.24 -3.70
CA LYS A 96 -5.31 -2.85 -4.94
C LYS A 96 -5.37 -4.01 -5.94
N GLY A 97 -4.24 -4.66 -6.23
CA GLY A 97 -4.22 -5.80 -7.15
C GLY A 97 -5.08 -6.95 -6.62
N TRP A 98 -4.79 -7.34 -5.38
CA TRP A 98 -5.41 -8.50 -4.75
C TRP A 98 -6.93 -8.37 -4.59
N LEU A 99 -7.43 -7.23 -4.11
CA LEU A 99 -8.87 -7.03 -3.90
C LEU A 99 -9.64 -7.00 -5.22
N ASN A 100 -9.08 -6.39 -6.27
CA ASN A 100 -9.73 -6.37 -7.58
C ASN A 100 -9.74 -7.76 -8.24
N GLU A 101 -8.65 -8.53 -8.13
CA GLU A 101 -8.57 -9.89 -8.69
C GLU A 101 -9.50 -10.89 -7.99
N ASN A 102 -9.86 -10.63 -6.73
CA ASN A 102 -10.65 -11.54 -5.91
C ASN A 102 -12.11 -11.08 -5.68
N GLY A 103 -12.61 -10.10 -6.43
CA GLY A 103 -14.02 -9.67 -6.37
C GLY A 103 -14.38 -8.81 -5.16
N PHE A 104 -13.40 -8.10 -4.58
CA PHE A 104 -13.56 -7.19 -3.45
C PHE A 104 -13.38 -5.72 -3.86
N GLU A 105 -13.85 -5.34 -5.06
CA GLU A 105 -13.68 -4.00 -5.64
C GLU A 105 -14.31 -2.91 -4.77
N ASN A 106 -15.40 -3.22 -4.08
CA ASN A 106 -16.04 -2.28 -3.16
C ASN A 106 -15.18 -1.98 -1.93
N ASP A 107 -14.45 -2.97 -1.41
CA ASP A 107 -13.51 -2.74 -0.30
C ASP A 107 -12.30 -1.93 -0.79
N TYR A 108 -11.80 -2.22 -2.00
CA TYR A 108 -10.77 -1.39 -2.62
C TYR A 108 -11.23 0.06 -2.79
N ARG A 109 -12.44 0.31 -3.31
CA ARG A 109 -13.03 1.67 -3.42
C ARG A 109 -13.09 2.36 -2.06
N ARG A 110 -13.53 1.67 -1.01
CA ARG A 110 -13.56 2.25 0.35
C ARG A 110 -12.18 2.64 0.86
N LEU A 111 -11.18 1.78 0.62
CA LEU A 111 -9.79 2.08 0.99
C LEU A 111 -9.25 3.26 0.21
N MET A 112 -9.46 3.29 -1.11
CA MET A 112 -9.03 4.40 -1.96
C MET A 112 -9.68 5.72 -1.51
N HIS A 113 -11.00 5.73 -1.32
CA HIS A 113 -11.74 6.90 -0.83
C HIS A 113 -11.17 7.43 0.49
N SER A 114 -10.91 6.52 1.44
CA SER A 114 -10.51 6.88 2.79
C SER A 114 -9.03 7.26 2.93
N PHE A 115 -8.16 6.72 2.08
CA PHE A 115 -6.72 6.72 2.35
C PHE A 115 -5.82 7.24 1.23
N VAL A 116 -6.34 7.53 0.03
CA VAL A 116 -5.50 8.03 -1.08
C VAL A 116 -4.74 9.32 -0.73
N GLY A 117 -5.34 10.21 0.07
CA GLY A 117 -4.66 11.40 0.56
C GLY A 117 -3.38 11.09 1.37
N TYR A 118 -3.42 10.08 2.24
CA TYR A 118 -2.23 9.66 2.98
C TYR A 118 -1.16 9.07 2.08
N LEU A 119 -1.55 8.37 1.00
CA LEU A 119 -0.57 7.83 0.05
C LEU A 119 0.14 8.93 -0.73
N VAL A 120 -0.55 10.01 -1.07
CA VAL A 120 0.07 11.21 -1.66
C VAL A 120 1.07 11.84 -0.70
N ASP A 121 0.68 12.05 0.56
CA ASP A 121 1.57 12.63 1.57
C ASP A 121 2.79 11.71 1.86
N ILE A 122 2.58 10.39 1.91
CA ILE A 122 3.66 9.40 2.07
C ILE A 122 4.60 9.42 0.85
N ALA A 123 4.07 9.46 -0.36
CA ALA A 123 4.88 9.47 -1.58
C ALA A 123 5.74 10.74 -1.70
N GLU A 124 5.22 11.89 -1.28
CA GLU A 124 6.00 13.13 -1.19
C GLU A 124 7.21 12.94 -0.28
N LYS A 125 7.01 12.41 0.94
CA LYS A 125 8.10 12.16 1.89
C LYS A 125 9.12 11.15 1.39
N ILE A 126 8.66 10.09 0.71
CA ILE A 126 9.57 9.12 0.07
C ILE A 126 10.39 9.84 -1.00
N ALA A 127 9.76 10.67 -1.84
CA ALA A 127 10.44 11.38 -2.91
C ALA A 127 11.44 12.43 -2.42
N GLU A 128 11.22 13.03 -1.25
CA GLU A 128 12.18 13.97 -0.63
C GLU A 128 13.45 13.27 -0.10
N LYS A 129 13.35 11.98 0.25
CA LYS A 129 14.45 11.21 0.86
C LYS A 129 15.15 10.27 -0.13
N SER A 130 14.51 9.94 -1.24
CA SER A 130 14.98 8.94 -2.20
C SER A 130 15.78 9.58 -3.35
N ASP A 131 16.48 8.73 -4.10
CA ASP A 131 17.12 9.15 -5.34
C ASP A 131 16.11 9.48 -6.46
N CYS A 132 16.64 10.01 -7.55
CA CYS A 132 15.87 10.37 -8.74
C CYS A 132 15.41 9.19 -9.59
N GLU A 133 15.61 7.96 -9.13
CA GLU A 133 15.00 6.77 -9.73
C GLU A 133 13.72 6.41 -8.99
N LEU A 134 13.81 6.29 -7.66
CA LEU A 134 12.70 5.83 -6.81
C LEU A 134 11.69 6.93 -6.49
N GLY A 135 12.16 8.13 -6.11
CA GLY A 135 11.27 9.23 -5.70
C GLY A 135 10.22 9.59 -6.75
N PRO A 136 10.61 9.83 -8.02
CA PRO A 136 9.66 10.08 -9.11
C PRO A 136 8.67 8.93 -9.32
N ALA A 137 9.09 7.67 -9.18
CA ALA A 137 8.21 6.51 -9.37
C ALA A 137 7.09 6.47 -8.31
N TYR A 138 7.42 6.62 -7.03
CA TYR A 138 6.42 6.66 -5.95
C TYR A 138 5.44 7.82 -6.14
N MET A 139 5.95 9.01 -6.44
CA MET A 139 5.12 10.20 -6.63
C MET A 139 4.23 10.07 -7.87
N LYS A 140 4.73 9.50 -8.97
CA LYS A 140 3.96 9.22 -10.18
C LYS A 140 2.82 8.25 -9.88
N THR A 141 3.11 7.17 -9.16
CA THR A 141 2.07 6.19 -8.78
C THR A 141 1.03 6.82 -7.87
N ALA A 142 1.41 7.63 -6.88
CA ALA A 142 0.46 8.33 -6.02
C ALA A 142 -0.45 9.27 -6.82
N TYR A 143 0.12 10.02 -7.75
CA TYR A 143 -0.65 10.87 -8.66
C TYR A 143 -1.63 10.06 -9.52
N LEU A 144 -1.23 8.92 -10.09
CA LEU A 144 -2.15 8.06 -10.84
C LEU A 144 -3.31 7.53 -9.97
N LEU A 145 -3.09 7.27 -8.68
CA LEU A 145 -4.16 6.92 -7.74
C LEU A 145 -5.14 8.09 -7.54
N THR A 146 -4.68 9.34 -7.56
CA THR A 146 -5.57 10.50 -7.48
C THR A 146 -6.44 10.68 -8.73
N ILE A 147 -5.91 10.35 -9.92
CA ILE A 147 -6.70 10.32 -11.16
C ILE A 147 -7.81 9.27 -11.02
N GLU A 148 -7.45 8.06 -10.60
CA GLU A 148 -8.40 6.97 -10.40
C GLU A 148 -9.47 7.31 -9.36
N ALA A 149 -9.10 7.94 -8.25
CA ALA A 149 -10.03 8.38 -7.22
C ALA A 149 -11.00 9.45 -7.75
N GLU A 150 -10.51 10.45 -8.48
CA GLU A 150 -11.35 11.47 -9.11
C GLU A 150 -12.33 10.86 -10.11
N GLU A 151 -11.86 9.97 -11.00
CA GLU A 151 -12.70 9.26 -11.98
C GLU A 151 -13.77 8.38 -11.30
N THR A 152 -13.45 7.83 -10.12
CA THR A 152 -14.34 6.91 -9.40
C THR A 152 -15.40 7.62 -8.56
N PHE A 153 -15.04 8.72 -7.88
CA PHE A 153 -15.91 9.36 -6.88
C PHE A 153 -16.49 10.69 -7.34
N GLY A 154 -15.80 11.44 -8.21
CA GLY A 154 -16.27 12.73 -8.72
C GLY A 154 -16.42 13.86 -7.68
N GLU A 155 -15.95 13.65 -6.45
CA GLU A 155 -16.01 14.66 -5.39
C GLU A 155 -14.91 15.72 -5.56
N GLU A 156 -15.20 16.98 -5.22
CA GLU A 156 -14.27 18.11 -5.32
C GLU A 156 -12.94 17.85 -4.58
N TYR A 157 -13.00 17.16 -3.44
CA TYR A 157 -11.83 16.74 -2.68
C TYR A 157 -10.80 15.99 -3.54
N PHE A 158 -11.25 15.05 -4.39
CA PHE A 158 -10.33 14.25 -5.22
C PHE A 158 -9.79 15.06 -6.40
N SER A 159 -10.54 16.00 -6.94
CA SER A 159 -10.04 16.94 -7.96
C SER A 159 -8.94 17.84 -7.41
N GLU A 160 -9.10 18.38 -6.20
CA GLU A 160 -8.06 19.19 -5.55
C GLU A 160 -6.84 18.33 -5.15
N LEU A 161 -7.08 17.11 -4.66
CA LEU A 161 -5.99 16.18 -4.37
C LEU A 161 -5.17 15.83 -5.63
N LYS A 162 -5.83 15.62 -6.77
CA LYS A 162 -5.16 15.40 -8.05
C LYS A 162 -4.31 16.59 -8.47
N LYS A 163 -4.82 17.82 -8.35
CA LYS A 163 -4.05 19.04 -8.64
C LYS A 163 -2.81 19.13 -7.76
N LYS A 164 -2.96 18.97 -6.45
CA LYS A 164 -1.85 18.94 -5.47
C LYS A 164 -0.80 17.89 -5.85
N ALA A 165 -1.22 16.65 -6.12
CA ALA A 165 -0.31 15.57 -6.50
C ALA A 165 0.39 15.83 -7.84
N ARG A 166 -0.27 16.48 -8.82
CA ARG A 166 0.33 16.88 -10.09
C ARG A 166 1.46 17.90 -9.88
N GLU A 167 1.23 18.91 -9.06
CA GLU A 167 2.23 19.95 -8.75
C GLU A 167 3.44 19.36 -8.03
N MET A 168 3.21 18.45 -7.07
CA MET A 168 4.26 17.70 -6.40
C MET A 168 5.09 16.86 -7.37
N LEU A 169 4.44 16.11 -8.25
CA LEU A 169 5.13 15.31 -9.27
C LEU A 169 5.97 16.19 -10.20
N ALA A 170 5.43 17.31 -10.67
CA ALA A 170 6.17 18.25 -11.51
C ALA A 170 7.41 18.83 -10.81
N LYS A 171 7.30 19.12 -9.50
CA LYS A 171 8.44 19.57 -8.69
C LYS A 171 9.50 18.47 -8.57
N VAL A 172 9.10 17.22 -8.33
CA VAL A 172 10.01 16.06 -8.26
C VAL A 172 10.71 15.84 -9.60
N TYR A 173 9.98 15.85 -10.71
CA TYR A 173 10.55 15.73 -12.06
C TYR A 173 11.57 16.83 -12.37
N LYS A 174 11.22 18.08 -12.06
CA LYS A 174 12.12 19.22 -12.24
C LYS A 174 13.41 19.06 -11.41
N ASN A 175 13.28 18.66 -10.14
CA ASN A 175 14.44 18.44 -9.26
C ASN A 175 15.34 17.32 -9.78
N CYS A 176 14.76 16.34 -10.47
CA CYS A 176 15.46 15.19 -11.05
C CYS A 176 15.86 15.37 -12.52
N GLY A 177 15.62 16.53 -13.14
CA GLY A 177 15.95 16.79 -14.54
C GLY A 177 15.16 15.94 -15.55
N ILE A 178 13.98 15.44 -15.16
CA ILE A 178 13.10 14.65 -16.02
C ILE A 178 12.27 15.61 -16.86
N ASP A 179 12.48 15.59 -18.18
CA ASP A 179 11.74 16.41 -19.15
C ASP A 179 10.49 15.66 -19.66
N GLU A 180 9.64 15.26 -18.72
CA GLU A 180 8.33 14.66 -19.00
C GLU A 180 7.23 15.48 -18.32
N ALA A 181 6.08 15.63 -18.98
CA ALA A 181 4.91 16.18 -18.32
C ALA A 181 4.24 15.10 -17.44
N PRO A 182 3.66 15.46 -16.28
CA PRO A 182 2.78 14.57 -15.54
C PRO A 182 1.65 14.04 -16.46
N PRO A 183 1.37 12.73 -16.43
CA PRO A 183 0.35 12.14 -17.31
C PRO A 183 -1.04 12.74 -17.04
N GLU A 184 -1.83 13.00 -18.09
CA GLU A 184 -3.15 13.62 -17.88
C GLU A 184 -4.25 12.60 -17.54
N LYS A 185 -4.03 11.33 -17.89
CA LYS A 185 -4.95 10.22 -17.68
C LYS A 185 -4.17 8.95 -17.39
N ARG A 186 -4.86 7.95 -16.86
CA ARG A 186 -4.33 6.60 -16.75
C ARG A 186 -4.27 5.97 -18.14
N GLU A 187 -3.10 5.49 -18.56
CA GLU A 187 -3.01 4.69 -19.79
C GLU A 187 -3.74 3.37 -19.56
N ARG A 188 -4.65 3.00 -20.46
CA ARG A 188 -5.33 1.70 -20.40
C ARG A 188 -4.34 0.62 -20.82
N GLY A 189 -3.82 -0.16 -19.87
CA GLY A 189 -3.03 -1.37 -20.18
C GLY A 189 -1.71 -1.53 -19.44
N CYS A 190 -1.42 -0.74 -18.40
CA CYS A 190 -0.30 -0.99 -17.48
C CYS A 190 -0.77 -0.87 -16.03
#